data_AF-A0A381WQP6-F1
#
_entry.id   AF-A0A381WQP6-F1
#
_cell.length_a   1.000
_cell.length_b   1.000
_cell.length_c   1.000
_cell.angle_alpha   90.00
_cell.angle_beta   90.00
_cell.angle_gamma   90.00
#
_symmetry.space_group_name_H-M   'P 1'
#
loop_
_entity.id
_entity.type
_entity.pdbx_description
1 polymer ?
#
loop_
_entity_poly.entity_id
_entity_poly.type
_entity_poly.pdbx_seq_one_letter_code
_entity_poly.pdbx_strand_id
1 'polypeptide(L)'
;MPNMAEGKKNKRQVNGAQIYHEISKRIKNLEKKDIKVIIEQVAAMPGQGVTSMFNFGQSFGVLKGICAAMQIPMYFVRPAKWKKYFNLINSEKDASRTKAIEIFPHFSAQLSRKKDSNKADAILISSFFYETYKFED
;
A
#
# COMPACT_ATOMS: atom_id res chain seq x y z
N MET A 1 -9.73 -1.22 1.91
CA MET A 1 -9.04 -1.57 3.16
C MET A 1 -10.10 -1.92 4.21
N PRO A 2 -9.98 -3.05 4.90
CA PRO A 2 -10.89 -3.41 6.00
C PRO A 2 -10.91 -2.33 7.07
N ASN A 3 -12.09 -1.94 7.51
CA ASN A 3 -12.27 -0.95 8.56
C ASN A 3 -13.27 -1.45 9.61
N MET A 4 -13.18 -0.88 10.80
CA MET A 4 -14.09 -1.10 11.91
C MET A 4 -14.53 0.23 12.50
N ALA A 5 -15.67 0.24 13.18
CA ALA A 5 -16.13 1.42 13.91
C ALA A 5 -15.14 1.77 15.04
N GLU A 6 -14.96 3.06 15.29
CA GLU A 6 -14.10 3.55 16.37
C GLU A 6 -14.79 4.71 17.10
N GLY A 7 -15.20 4.50 18.35
CA GLY A 7 -15.80 5.57 19.17
C GLY A 7 -17.16 6.08 18.64
N LYS A 8 -17.31 7.42 18.53
CA LYS A 8 -18.58 8.10 18.17
C LYS A 8 -18.99 7.83 16.70
N LYS A 9 -20.29 8.01 16.41
CA LYS A 9 -20.93 7.79 15.10
C LYS A 9 -20.09 8.37 13.95
N ASN A 10 -19.80 7.53 12.95
CA ASN A 10 -19.07 7.80 11.68
C ASN A 10 -17.53 7.75 11.71
N LYS A 11 -16.88 7.58 12.86
CA LYS A 11 -15.43 7.34 12.88
C LYS A 11 -15.12 5.88 12.57
N ARG A 12 -14.10 5.67 11.73
CA ARG A 12 -13.65 4.36 11.29
C ARG A 12 -12.14 4.29 11.41
N GLN A 13 -11.65 3.15 11.87
CA GLN A 13 -10.24 2.82 11.90
C GLN A 13 -9.97 1.56 11.10
N VAL A 14 -8.69 1.31 10.82
CA VAL A 14 -8.25 0.09 10.18
C VAL A 14 -8.56 -1.11 11.06
N ASN A 15 -9.22 -2.12 10.50
CA ASN A 15 -9.47 -3.38 11.21
C ASN A 15 -8.24 -4.28 11.10
N GLY A 16 -7.37 -4.23 12.11
CA GLY A 16 -6.14 -5.01 12.14
C GLY A 16 -6.37 -6.53 12.12
N ALA A 17 -7.40 -7.01 12.81
CA ALA A 17 -7.73 -8.44 12.82
C ALA A 17 -8.13 -8.95 11.42
N GLN A 18 -8.95 -8.19 10.70
CA GLN A 18 -9.30 -8.56 9.32
C GLN A 18 -8.09 -8.49 8.40
N ILE A 19 -7.21 -7.49 8.55
CA ILE A 19 -5.98 -7.42 7.74
C ILE A 19 -5.10 -8.65 7.99
N TYR A 20 -4.86 -8.99 9.25
CA TYR A 20 -4.11 -10.20 9.61
C TYR A 20 -4.74 -11.44 8.96
N HIS A 21 -6.07 -11.58 9.04
CA HIS A 21 -6.78 -12.71 8.44
C HIS A 21 -6.58 -12.77 6.92
N GLU A 22 -6.75 -11.65 6.22
CA GLU A 22 -6.59 -11.57 4.77
C GLU A 22 -5.16 -11.89 4.32
N ILE A 23 -4.14 -11.41 5.05
CA ILE A 23 -2.72 -11.73 4.76
C ILE A 23 -2.48 -13.22 5.04
N SER A 24 -2.79 -13.69 6.24
CA SER A 24 -2.58 -15.08 6.67
C SER A 24 -3.22 -16.09 5.71
N LYS A 25 -4.44 -15.80 5.26
CA LYS A 25 -5.17 -16.63 4.30
C LYS A 25 -4.45 -16.71 2.95
N ARG A 26 -3.90 -15.60 2.46
CA ARG A 26 -3.20 -15.54 1.16
C ARG A 26 -1.84 -16.21 1.20
N ILE A 27 -1.17 -16.20 2.35
CA ILE A 27 0.20 -16.69 2.48
C ILE A 27 0.31 -18.08 3.11
N LYS A 28 -0.82 -18.74 3.40
CA LYS A 28 -0.89 -20.00 4.18
C LYS A 28 0.08 -21.10 3.70
N ASN A 29 0.32 -21.18 2.40
CA ASN A 29 1.14 -22.23 1.78
C ASN A 29 2.45 -21.67 1.16
N LEU A 30 2.89 -20.49 1.60
CA LEU A 30 4.10 -19.84 1.12
C LEU A 30 5.11 -19.76 2.27
N GLU A 31 6.38 -19.95 1.98
CA GLU A 31 7.43 -19.71 2.98
C GLU A 31 7.60 -18.21 3.18
N LYS A 32 7.78 -17.78 4.44
CA LYS A 32 7.88 -16.34 4.76
C LYS A 32 9.03 -15.64 4.04
N LYS A 33 10.13 -16.35 3.76
CA LYS A 33 11.28 -15.82 3.03
C LYS A 33 10.96 -15.46 1.57
N ASP A 34 9.95 -16.10 0.99
CA ASP A 34 9.54 -15.88 -0.40
C ASP A 34 8.49 -14.75 -0.51
N ILE A 35 8.14 -14.14 0.63
CA ILE A 35 7.15 -13.08 0.72
C ILE A 35 7.86 -11.78 1.07
N LYS A 36 7.61 -10.75 0.25
CA LYS A 36 8.08 -9.40 0.50
C LYS A 36 6.86 -8.48 0.63
N VAL A 37 6.78 -7.72 1.72
CA VAL A 37 5.75 -6.69 1.92
C VAL A 37 6.36 -5.34 1.61
N ILE A 38 5.82 -4.66 0.60
CA ILE A 38 6.32 -3.35 0.17
C ILE A 38 5.33 -2.29 0.65
N ILE A 39 5.83 -1.32 1.40
CA ILE A 39 5.04 -0.22 1.96
C ILE A 39 5.62 1.10 1.47
N GLU A 40 4.75 2.04 1.07
CA GLU A 40 5.20 3.39 0.77
C GLU A 40 5.78 4.06 2.03
N GLN A 41 6.97 4.65 1.90
CA GLN A 41 7.61 5.41 2.96
C GLN A 41 6.98 6.80 3.05
N VAL A 42 5.98 6.91 3.93
CA VAL A 42 5.21 8.14 4.17
C VAL A 42 5.63 8.83 5.46
N ALA A 43 5.38 10.14 5.51
CA ALA A 43 5.63 10.98 6.69
C ALA A 43 4.52 12.02 6.84
N ALA A 44 4.37 12.57 8.06
CA ALA A 44 3.52 13.73 8.27
C ALA A 44 4.07 14.93 7.51
N MET A 45 3.20 15.71 6.89
CA MET A 45 3.58 16.91 6.14
C MET A 45 3.10 18.18 6.87
N PRO A 46 3.86 19.28 6.80
CA PRO A 46 3.40 20.57 7.30
C PRO A 46 2.04 20.98 6.69
N GLY A 47 1.20 21.65 7.47
CA GLY A 47 -0.11 22.12 7.02
C GLY A 47 -1.23 21.06 6.99
N GLN A 48 -0.95 19.82 7.40
CA GLN A 48 -1.96 18.79 7.57
C GLN A 48 -2.63 18.86 8.95
N GLY A 49 -3.93 18.57 9.02
CA GLY A 49 -4.67 18.55 10.29
C GLY A 49 -4.15 17.45 11.23
N VAL A 50 -3.89 17.80 12.49
CA VAL A 50 -3.28 16.90 13.49
C VAL A 50 -4.08 15.60 13.71
N THR A 51 -5.41 15.68 13.71
CA THR A 51 -6.27 14.49 13.84
C THR A 51 -6.16 13.57 12.63
N SER A 52 -6.11 14.13 11.42
CA SER A 52 -5.95 13.35 10.20
C SER A 52 -4.58 12.66 10.15
N MET A 53 -3.53 13.35 10.59
CA MET A 53 -2.18 12.79 10.66
C MET A 53 -2.04 11.71 11.74
N PHE A 54 -2.73 11.85 12.88
CA PHE A 54 -2.79 10.79 13.88
C PHE A 54 -3.47 9.53 13.34
N ASN A 55 -4.66 9.66 12.73
CA ASN A 55 -5.38 8.54 12.11
C ASN A 55 -4.58 7.88 10.98
N PHE A 56 -3.88 8.69 10.18
CA PHE A 56 -2.98 8.21 9.13
C PHE A 56 -1.81 7.42 9.72
N GLY A 57 -1.15 7.96 10.75
CA GLY A 57 -0.07 7.29 11.48
C GLY A 57 -0.52 5.98 12.14
N GLN A 58 -1.72 5.94 12.73
CA GLN A 58 -2.31 4.71 13.25
C GLN A 58 -2.51 3.67 12.14
N SER A 59 -3.07 4.05 11.00
CA SER A 59 -3.29 3.14 9.87
C SER A 59 -1.97 2.54 9.35
N PHE A 60 -0.94 3.38 9.20
CA PHE A 60 0.42 2.96 8.85
C PHE A 60 1.04 2.04 9.93
N GLY A 61 0.86 2.39 11.20
CA GLY A 61 1.33 1.61 12.34
C GLY A 61 0.69 0.22 12.42
N VAL A 62 -0.61 0.09 12.17
CA VAL A 62 -1.32 -1.20 12.15
C VAL A 62 -0.73 -2.13 11.08
N LEU A 63 -0.50 -1.63 9.86
CA LEU A 63 0.09 -2.43 8.79
C LEU A 63 1.50 -2.92 9.17
N LYS A 64 2.35 -2.01 9.65
CA LYS A 64 3.70 -2.35 10.11
C LYS A 64 3.69 -3.35 11.26
N GLY A 65 2.83 -3.12 12.26
CA GLY A 65 2.71 -3.98 13.44
C GLY A 65 2.29 -5.39 13.09
N ILE A 66 1.29 -5.55 12.22
CA ILE A 66 0.84 -6.87 11.75
C ILE A 66 1.96 -7.59 11.00
N CYS A 67 2.58 -6.94 10.02
CA CYS A 67 3.63 -7.59 9.22
C CYS A 67 4.85 -7.94 10.06
N ALA A 68 5.23 -7.09 11.02
CA ALA A 68 6.29 -7.37 11.99
C ALA A 68 5.95 -8.56 12.90
N ALA A 69 4.73 -8.59 13.47
CA ALA A 69 4.27 -9.68 14.31
C ALA A 69 4.19 -11.01 13.55
N MET A 70 3.84 -10.97 12.27
CA MET A 70 3.85 -12.13 11.38
C MET A 70 5.26 -12.56 10.94
N GLN A 71 6.29 -11.76 11.23
CA GLN A 71 7.68 -11.96 10.81
C GLN A 71 7.83 -12.04 9.28
N ILE A 72 7.13 -11.17 8.56
CA ILE A 72 7.25 -11.07 7.10
C ILE A 72 8.23 -9.95 6.76
N PRO A 73 9.21 -10.17 5.87
CA PRO A 73 10.11 -9.12 5.40
C PRO A 73 9.34 -7.90 4.87
N MET A 74 9.68 -6.72 5.38
CA MET A 74 9.07 -5.44 4.98
C MET A 74 10.10 -4.52 4.36
N TYR A 75 9.73 -3.88 3.25
CA TYR A 75 10.57 -2.93 2.52
C TYR A 75 9.81 -1.62 2.35
N PHE A 76 10.53 -0.51 2.46
CA PHE A 76 9.95 0.84 2.39
C PHE A 76 10.43 1.56 1.14
N VAL A 77 9.48 2.02 0.33
CA VAL A 77 9.76 2.69 -0.94
C VAL A 77 9.35 4.16 -0.87
N ARG A 78 10.27 5.07 -1.19
CA ARG A 78 9.98 6.51 -1.19
C ARG A 78 9.04 6.90 -2.33
N PRO A 79 7.99 7.72 -2.08
CA PRO A 79 7.06 8.19 -3.10
C PRO A 79 7.73 8.77 -4.34
N ALA A 80 8.72 9.64 -4.13
CA ALA A 80 9.42 10.32 -5.20
C ALA A 80 10.18 9.35 -6.13
N LYS A 81 10.70 8.23 -5.61
CA LYS A 81 11.48 7.27 -6.41
C LYS A 81 10.58 6.49 -7.38
N TRP A 82 9.55 5.83 -6.86
CA TRP A 82 8.67 5.01 -7.70
C TRP A 82 7.84 5.87 -8.66
N LYS A 83 7.39 7.06 -8.22
CA LYS A 83 6.69 7.99 -9.12
C LYS A 83 7.58 8.49 -10.24
N LYS A 84 8.84 8.82 -9.95
CA LYS A 84 9.81 9.20 -10.99
C LYS A 84 10.04 8.05 -11.99
N TYR A 85 10.20 6.82 -11.50
CA TYR A 85 10.41 5.64 -12.35
C TYR A 85 9.29 5.44 -13.39
N PHE A 86 8.03 5.71 -13.00
CA PHE A 86 6.88 5.58 -13.90
C PHE A 86 6.42 6.88 -14.58
N ASN A 87 7.21 7.96 -14.48
CA ASN A 87 6.86 9.29 -15.02
C ASN A 87 5.54 9.85 -14.47
N LEU A 88 5.31 9.70 -13.17
CA LEU A 88 4.11 10.13 -12.42
C LEU A 88 4.37 11.34 -11.50
N ILE A 89 5.49 12.05 -11.69
CA ILE A 89 5.76 13.27 -10.94
C ILE A 89 4.86 14.38 -11.49
N ASN A 90 4.15 15.09 -10.60
CA ASN A 90 3.18 16.14 -10.95
C ASN A 90 2.07 15.69 -11.90
N SER A 91 1.83 14.39 -12.02
CA SER A 91 0.76 13.86 -12.87
C SER A 91 -0.60 13.93 -12.17
N GLU A 92 -1.65 13.88 -12.98
CA GLU A 92 -3.02 13.74 -12.49
C GLU A 92 -3.20 12.48 -11.62
N LYS A 93 -4.14 12.55 -10.68
CA LYS A 93 -4.43 11.45 -9.73
C LYS A 93 -4.83 10.14 -10.42
N ASP A 94 -5.36 10.23 -11.64
CA ASP A 94 -5.78 9.08 -12.43
C ASP A 94 -4.62 8.45 -13.23
N ALA A 95 -3.46 9.11 -13.34
CA ALA A 95 -2.34 8.66 -14.16
C ALA A 95 -1.77 7.32 -13.71
N SER A 96 -1.72 7.06 -12.38
CA SER A 96 -1.30 5.75 -11.86
C SER A 96 -2.17 4.61 -12.39
N ARG A 97 -3.47 4.83 -12.55
CA ARG A 97 -4.40 3.79 -13.02
C ARG A 97 -4.15 3.44 -14.46
N THR A 98 -4.02 4.45 -15.32
CA THR A 98 -3.65 4.26 -16.73
C THR A 98 -2.32 3.55 -16.84
N LYS A 99 -1.29 4.00 -16.10
CA LYS A 99 0.03 3.39 -16.11
C LYS A 99 0.03 1.93 -15.66
N ALA A 100 -0.72 1.61 -14.60
CA ALA A 100 -0.85 0.23 -14.12
C ALA A 100 -1.56 -0.67 -15.15
N ILE A 101 -2.56 -0.16 -15.87
CA ILE A 101 -3.25 -0.92 -16.93
C ILE A 101 -2.35 -1.12 -18.15
N GLU A 102 -1.55 -0.12 -18.53
CA GLU A 102 -0.56 -0.23 -19.61
C GLU A 102 0.46 -1.33 -19.32
N ILE A 103 1.00 -1.39 -18.10
CA ILE A 103 2.03 -2.36 -17.71
C ILE A 103 1.40 -3.74 -17.43
N PHE A 104 0.22 -3.77 -16.82
CA PHE A 104 -0.48 -5.00 -16.42
C PHE A 104 -1.91 -5.04 -16.96
N PRO A 105 -2.11 -5.30 -18.26
CA PRO A 105 -3.44 -5.26 -18.89
C PRO A 105 -4.47 -6.20 -18.25
N HIS A 106 -4.00 -7.31 -17.65
CA HIS A 106 -4.85 -8.29 -16.95
C HIS A 106 -5.52 -7.73 -15.68
N PHE A 107 -5.08 -6.57 -15.16
CA PHE A 107 -5.75 -5.86 -14.06
C PHE A 107 -6.77 -4.81 -14.52
N SER A 108 -6.97 -4.64 -15.83
CA SER A 108 -7.85 -3.59 -16.39
C SER A 108 -9.26 -3.59 -15.77
N ALA A 109 -9.89 -4.77 -15.66
CA ALA A 109 -11.23 -4.89 -15.09
C ALA A 109 -11.27 -4.46 -13.61
N GLN A 110 -10.23 -4.81 -12.84
CA GLN A 110 -10.08 -4.51 -11.41
C GLN A 110 -9.72 -3.04 -11.13
N LEU A 111 -9.24 -2.33 -12.16
CA LEU A 111 -8.82 -0.94 -12.16
C LEU A 111 -9.74 -0.05 -13.03
N SER A 112 -11.00 -0.45 -13.22
CA SER A 112 -11.93 0.26 -14.11
C SER A 112 -12.49 1.57 -13.52
N ARG A 113 -12.45 1.77 -12.19
CA ARG A 113 -13.12 2.92 -11.53
C ARG A 113 -12.11 3.90 -10.97
N LYS A 114 -12.48 5.18 -10.90
CA LYS A 114 -11.65 6.24 -10.30
C LYS A 114 -11.22 5.96 -8.85
N LYS A 115 -12.06 5.29 -8.07
CA LYS A 115 -11.73 4.90 -6.68
C LYS A 115 -10.66 3.80 -6.56
N ASP A 116 -10.28 3.17 -7.66
CA ASP A 116 -9.29 2.09 -7.69
C ASP A 116 -7.83 2.61 -7.82
N SER A 117 -7.59 3.93 -7.83
CA SER A 117 -6.23 4.49 -7.90
C SER A 117 -5.29 3.97 -6.82
N ASN A 118 -5.77 3.77 -5.58
CA ASN A 118 -4.95 3.21 -4.51
C ASN A 118 -4.49 1.76 -4.79
N LYS A 119 -5.26 0.99 -5.56
CA LYS A 119 -4.84 -0.35 -6.00
C LYS A 119 -3.76 -0.25 -7.07
N ALA A 120 -3.92 0.70 -7.99
CA ALA A 120 -2.92 0.97 -9.02
C ALA A 120 -1.58 1.38 -8.39
N ASP A 121 -1.60 2.29 -7.41
CA ASP A 121 -0.40 2.69 -6.67
C ASP A 121 0.26 1.48 -5.99
N ALA A 122 -0.52 0.60 -5.34
CA ALA A 122 0.02 -0.61 -4.71
C ALA A 122 0.69 -1.56 -5.74
N ILE A 123 0.08 -1.74 -6.91
CA ILE A 123 0.65 -2.54 -8.01
C ILE A 123 1.96 -1.92 -8.49
N LEU A 124 1.97 -0.62 -8.75
CA LEU A 124 3.15 0.09 -9.25
C LEU A 124 4.29 0.10 -8.23
N ILE A 125 4.01 0.35 -6.95
CA ILE A 125 5.02 0.29 -5.88
C ILE A 125 5.65 -1.10 -5.79
N SER A 126 4.83 -2.16 -5.87
CA SER A 126 5.33 -3.53 -5.87
C SER A 126 6.15 -3.85 -7.11
N SER A 127 5.71 -3.39 -8.29
CA SER A 127 6.45 -3.55 -9.54
C SER A 127 7.78 -2.82 -9.51
N PHE A 128 7.81 -1.55 -9.06
CA PHE A 128 9.03 -0.78 -8.90
C PHE A 128 10.03 -1.52 -8.01
N PHE A 129 9.60 -2.01 -6.84
CA PHE A 129 10.46 -2.77 -5.96
C PHE A 129 11.00 -4.02 -6.65
N TYR A 130 10.13 -4.80 -7.31
CA TYR A 130 10.53 -6.02 -8.02
C TYR A 130 11.55 -5.76 -9.13
N GLU A 131 11.40 -4.69 -9.90
CA GLU A 131 12.30 -4.38 -11.03
C GLU A 131 13.62 -3.74 -10.57
N THR A 132 13.66 -3.04 -9.43
CA THR A 132 14.82 -2.22 -9.03
C THR A 132 15.61 -2.79 -7.86
N TYR A 133 15.01 -3.65 -7.02
CA TYR A 133 15.65 -4.24 -5.83
C TYR A 133 15.81 -5.76 -5.95
N LYS A 134 15.59 -6.34 -7.15
CA LYS A 134 15.61 -7.79 -7.40
C LYS A 134 16.95 -8.48 -7.08
N PHE A 135 18.03 -7.70 -6.97
CA PHE A 135 19.41 -8.19 -6.92
C PHE A 135 20.17 -7.77 -5.65
N GLU A 136 19.48 -7.24 -4.63
CA GLU A 136 20.12 -6.85 -3.36
C GLU A 136 20.05 -7.93 -2.24
N ASP A 137 19.57 -9.14 -2.55
CA ASP A 137 19.57 -10.30 -1.61
C ASP A 137 20.48 -11.44 -2.13
#